data_AF-A0A1I4IU82-F1
#
_entry.id   AF-A0A1I4IU82-F1
#
_cell.length_a   1.000
_cell.length_b   1.000
_cell.length_c   1.000
_cell.angle_alpha   90.00
_cell.angle_beta   90.00
_cell.angle_gamma   90.00
#
_symmetry.space_group_name_H-M   'P 1'
#
loop_
_entity.id
_entity.type
_entity.pdbx_description
1 polymer ?
#
loop_
_entity_poly.entity_id
_entity_poly.type
_entity_poly.pdbx_seq_one_letter_code
_entity_poly.pdbx_strand_id
1 'polypeptide(L)'
;MRIATNQFQSTMLRGLNLNQEGSARQTDLMASGNKLQLPSDDPVTNVRISRLNREEAIVGQYKANIGAVQIRLQKNETYLTSMTKDINSARDLMVWGLDASNTGADLGAMVNSFTSIRDSLFYSANVKDQEGRFIFSGTATNSDAISFDAAAPVGSRYTFSGNTNQQKVVVGNGINQTANVDVSGLETYLNQLDTTIAELSAPGITASTPSLRAALTAGLDGSDVALGAISSKIADFGGAQNILATLNDNHTNVSLSNGIALIQLGKLDYAEAATELGGYNLALEASYKAYAKVSGLSLFNVL
;
A
#
# COMPACT_ATOMS: atom_id res chain seq x y z
N MET A 1 19.19 76.74 -3.70
CA MET A 1 17.85 76.12 -3.71
C MET A 1 17.62 75.10 -4.83
N ARG A 2 18.17 75.23 -6.06
CA ARG A 2 18.02 74.22 -7.15
C ARG A 2 18.46 72.78 -6.79
N ILE A 3 19.52 72.62 -6.00
CA ILE A 3 20.00 71.28 -5.58
C ILE A 3 19.00 70.61 -4.62
N ALA A 4 18.40 71.37 -3.71
CA ALA A 4 17.37 70.87 -2.79
C ALA A 4 16.08 70.48 -3.57
N THR A 5 15.67 71.25 -4.58
CA THR A 5 14.49 70.95 -5.40
C THR A 5 14.64 69.63 -6.16
N ASN A 6 15.80 69.37 -6.77
CA ASN A 6 16.08 68.10 -7.45
C ASN A 6 16.13 66.91 -6.47
N GLN A 7 16.70 67.11 -5.28
CA GLN A 7 16.69 66.08 -4.24
C GLN A 7 15.28 65.76 -3.74
N PHE A 8 14.42 66.76 -3.52
CA PHE A 8 13.02 66.57 -3.15
C PHE A 8 12.24 65.79 -4.22
N GLN A 9 12.40 66.17 -5.49
CA GLN A 9 11.72 65.50 -6.60
C GLN A 9 12.19 64.05 -6.76
N SER A 10 13.50 63.79 -6.63
CA SER A 10 14.05 62.43 -6.67
C SER A 10 13.57 61.55 -5.50
N THR A 11 13.40 62.13 -4.31
CA THR A 11 12.91 61.43 -3.11
C THR A 11 11.43 61.09 -3.26
N MET A 12 10.63 62.01 -3.79
CA MET A 12 9.21 61.78 -4.07
C MET A 12 8.99 60.74 -5.17
N LEU A 13 9.75 60.80 -6.26
CA LEU A 13 9.70 59.78 -7.31
C LEU A 13 10.12 58.40 -6.78
N ARG A 14 11.12 58.34 -5.91
CA ARG A 14 11.49 57.08 -5.23
C ARG A 14 10.34 56.55 -4.37
N GLY A 15 9.69 57.41 -3.61
CA GLY A 15 8.50 57.06 -2.82
C GLY A 15 7.34 56.54 -3.68
N LEU A 16 7.06 57.18 -4.82
CA LEU A 16 6.04 56.72 -5.77
C LEU A 16 6.37 55.33 -6.33
N ASN A 17 7.61 55.13 -6.80
CA ASN A 17 8.04 53.84 -7.33
C ASN A 17 7.96 52.72 -6.26
N LEU A 18 8.38 53.01 -5.01
CA LEU A 18 8.30 52.04 -3.91
C LEU A 18 6.86 51.63 -3.59
N ASN A 19 5.91 52.57 -3.58
CA ASN A 19 4.50 52.26 -3.35
C ASN A 19 3.87 51.52 -4.54
N GLN A 20 4.26 51.86 -5.77
CA GLN A 20 3.83 51.16 -6.99
C GLN A 20 4.31 49.71 -7.01
N GLU A 21 5.57 49.47 -6.61
CA GLU A 21 6.15 48.13 -6.46
C GLU A 21 5.44 47.33 -5.35
N GLY A 22 5.19 47.95 -4.19
CA GLY A 22 4.45 47.33 -3.10
C GLY A 22 3.03 46.91 -3.50
N SER A 23 2.30 47.80 -4.19
CA SER A 23 0.96 47.51 -4.70
C SER A 23 0.95 46.37 -5.73
N ALA A 24 1.90 46.39 -6.69
CA ALA A 24 2.06 45.32 -7.67
C ALA A 24 2.37 43.98 -6.99
N ARG A 25 3.33 43.97 -6.05
CA ARG A 25 3.70 42.77 -5.30
C ARG A 25 2.53 42.17 -4.53
N GLN A 26 1.74 42.98 -3.82
CA GLN A 26 0.55 42.49 -3.11
C GLN A 26 -0.50 41.93 -4.08
N THR A 27 -0.69 42.57 -5.23
CA THR A 27 -1.59 42.08 -6.29
C THR A 27 -1.13 40.71 -6.79
N ASP A 28 0.17 40.53 -7.03
CA ASP A 28 0.74 39.25 -7.46
C ASP A 28 0.61 38.16 -6.40
N LEU A 29 0.87 38.50 -5.12
CA LEU A 29 0.68 37.59 -4.00
C LEU A 29 -0.78 37.14 -3.91
N MET A 30 -1.73 38.09 -3.96
CA MET A 30 -3.18 37.81 -3.93
C MET A 30 -3.62 36.96 -5.12
N ALA A 31 -3.07 37.18 -6.31
CA ALA A 31 -3.33 36.36 -7.49
C ALA A 31 -2.78 34.93 -7.34
N SER A 32 -1.59 34.77 -6.78
CA SER A 32 -0.97 33.46 -6.56
C SER A 32 -1.55 32.68 -5.37
N GLY A 33 -2.13 33.39 -4.39
CA GLY A 33 -2.64 32.83 -3.14
C GLY A 33 -1.57 32.27 -2.19
N ASN A 34 -0.29 32.44 -2.52
CA ASN A 34 0.83 32.00 -1.70
C ASN A 34 1.50 33.21 -1.05
N LYS A 35 1.89 33.06 0.21
CA LYS A 35 2.62 34.08 0.98
C LYS A 35 4.04 34.29 0.45
N LEU A 36 4.64 33.24 -0.13
CA LEU A 36 6.00 33.21 -0.62
C LEU A 36 5.99 32.82 -2.09
N GLN A 37 6.62 33.62 -2.94
CA GLN A 37 6.79 33.32 -4.37
C GLN A 37 8.22 32.90 -4.67
N LEU A 38 9.17 33.56 -4.04
CA LEU A 38 10.59 33.32 -4.23
C LEU A 38 11.20 32.74 -2.94
N PRO A 39 12.18 31.82 -3.04
CA PRO A 39 12.94 31.36 -1.89
C PRO A 39 13.63 32.49 -1.11
N SER A 40 13.94 33.60 -1.78
CA SER A 40 14.55 34.79 -1.19
C SER A 40 13.59 35.60 -0.30
N ASP A 41 12.27 35.44 -0.43
CA ASP A 41 11.29 36.21 0.34
C ASP A 41 11.33 35.84 1.83
N ASP A 42 11.47 34.54 2.12
CA ASP A 42 11.73 34.02 3.47
C ASP A 42 12.50 32.69 3.34
N PRO A 43 13.84 32.71 3.42
CA PRO A 43 14.64 31.50 3.25
C PRO A 43 14.42 30.49 4.39
N VAL A 44 14.05 30.94 5.59
CA VAL A 44 13.83 30.05 6.75
C VAL A 44 12.53 29.28 6.57
N THR A 45 11.45 29.97 6.21
CA THR A 45 10.15 29.35 5.96
C THR A 45 10.20 28.46 4.73
N ASN A 46 10.91 28.86 3.66
CA ASN A 46 11.10 28.00 2.49
C ASN A 46 11.81 26.68 2.82
N VAL A 47 12.85 26.69 3.68
CA VAL A 47 13.50 25.45 4.13
C VAL A 47 12.53 24.56 4.92
N ARG A 48 11.66 25.14 5.76
CA ARG A 48 10.63 24.38 6.49
C ARG A 48 9.61 23.75 5.54
N ILE A 49 9.09 24.52 4.58
CA ILE A 49 8.19 24.03 3.53
C ILE A 49 8.85 22.89 2.73
N SER A 50 10.11 23.05 2.35
CA SER A 50 10.85 22.02 1.61
C SER A 50 10.99 20.71 2.40
N ARG A 51 11.24 20.80 3.72
CA ARG A 51 11.28 19.62 4.60
C ARG A 51 9.92 18.93 4.69
N LEU A 52 8.84 19.70 4.89
CA LEU A 52 7.47 19.17 4.93
C LEU A 52 7.07 18.50 3.61
N ASN A 53 7.42 19.09 2.46
CA ASN A 53 7.16 18.48 1.15
C ASN A 53 7.94 17.16 0.97
N ARG A 54 9.18 17.08 1.47
CA ARG A 54 9.95 15.83 1.45
C ARG A 54 9.32 14.78 2.35
N GLU A 55 8.90 15.16 3.54
CA GLU A 55 8.20 14.28 4.47
C GLU A 55 6.90 13.76 3.85
N GLU A 56 6.12 14.63 3.19
CA GLU A 56 4.89 14.26 2.49
C GLU A 56 5.14 13.26 1.35
N ALA A 57 6.20 13.45 0.57
CA ALA A 57 6.57 12.50 -0.49
C ALA A 57 6.91 11.11 0.09
N ILE A 58 7.60 11.07 1.23
CA ILE A 58 7.94 9.82 1.93
C ILE A 58 6.66 9.14 2.46
N VAL A 59 5.77 9.90 3.11
CA VAL A 59 4.48 9.42 3.59
C VAL A 59 3.62 8.87 2.44
N GLY A 60 3.58 9.58 1.30
CA GLY A 60 2.92 9.12 0.08
C GLY A 60 3.45 7.77 -0.42
N GLN A 61 4.78 7.59 -0.43
CA GLN A 61 5.40 6.32 -0.79
C GLN A 61 5.01 5.19 0.19
N TYR A 62 5.00 5.46 1.49
CA TYR A 62 4.58 4.46 2.48
C TYR A 62 3.12 4.04 2.31
N LYS A 63 2.22 4.99 2.06
CA LYS A 63 0.80 4.68 1.78
C LYS A 63 0.63 3.84 0.51
N ALA A 64 1.35 4.18 -0.55
CA ALA A 64 1.34 3.40 -1.79
C ALA A 64 1.85 1.96 -1.57
N ASN A 65 2.95 1.81 -0.82
CA ASN A 65 3.49 0.50 -0.45
C ASN A 65 2.51 -0.31 0.41
N ILE A 66 1.87 0.32 1.40
CA ILE A 66 0.84 -0.32 2.25
C ILE A 66 -0.30 -0.84 1.38
N GLY A 67 -0.86 -0.01 0.50
CA GLY A 67 -1.96 -0.40 -0.39
C GLY A 67 -1.57 -1.60 -1.28
N ALA A 68 -0.36 -1.60 -1.84
CA ALA A 68 0.13 -2.72 -2.66
C ALA A 68 0.25 -4.01 -1.85
N VAL A 69 0.76 -3.94 -0.61
CA VAL A 69 0.88 -5.12 0.27
C VAL A 69 -0.50 -5.63 0.69
N GLN A 70 -1.44 -4.75 1.06
CA GLN A 70 -2.80 -5.14 1.46
C GLN A 70 -3.52 -5.91 0.34
N ILE A 71 -3.50 -5.39 -0.89
CA ILE A 71 -4.12 -6.04 -2.06
C ILE A 71 -3.53 -7.43 -2.26
N ARG A 72 -2.21 -7.57 -2.12
CA ARG A 72 -1.53 -8.84 -2.28
C ARG A 72 -1.89 -9.84 -1.18
N LEU A 73 -1.89 -9.41 0.08
CA LEU A 73 -2.27 -10.27 1.21
C LEU A 73 -3.72 -10.77 1.08
N GLN A 74 -4.65 -9.90 0.67
CA GLN A 74 -6.06 -10.28 0.44
C GLN A 74 -6.22 -11.33 -0.67
N LYS A 75 -5.47 -11.20 -1.77
CA LYS A 75 -5.46 -12.22 -2.83
C LYS A 75 -4.93 -13.55 -2.31
N ASN A 76 -3.81 -13.53 -1.59
CA ASN A 76 -3.21 -14.74 -1.01
C ASN A 76 -4.18 -15.42 -0.04
N GLU A 77 -4.83 -14.64 0.84
CA GLU A 77 -5.84 -15.12 1.79
C GLU A 77 -7.03 -15.80 1.11
N THR A 78 -7.47 -15.25 -0.03
CA THR A 78 -8.57 -15.85 -0.82
C THR A 78 -8.21 -17.25 -1.31
N TYR A 79 -6.99 -17.44 -1.84
CA TYR A 79 -6.52 -18.75 -2.28
C TYR A 79 -6.34 -19.72 -1.11
N LEU A 80 -5.76 -19.26 0.01
CA LEU A 80 -5.62 -20.07 1.22
C LEU A 80 -6.99 -20.50 1.79
N THR A 81 -7.99 -19.61 1.74
CA THR A 81 -9.36 -19.93 2.16
C THR A 81 -9.99 -20.99 1.23
N SER A 82 -9.72 -20.93 -0.07
CA SER A 82 -10.13 -21.98 -1.00
C SER A 82 -9.48 -23.32 -0.67
N MET A 83 -8.18 -23.33 -0.34
CA MET A 83 -7.49 -24.55 0.09
C MET A 83 -8.08 -25.12 1.38
N THR A 84 -8.40 -24.27 2.36
CA THR A 84 -9.09 -24.68 3.60
C THR A 84 -10.43 -25.37 3.29
N LYS A 85 -11.20 -24.87 2.31
CA LYS A 85 -12.47 -25.49 1.90
C LYS A 85 -12.26 -26.86 1.25
N ASP A 86 -11.26 -26.97 0.39
CA ASP A 86 -10.89 -28.22 -0.29
C ASP A 86 -10.42 -29.28 0.71
N ILE A 87 -9.57 -28.89 1.68
CA ILE A 87 -9.10 -29.80 2.75
C ILE A 87 -10.27 -30.28 3.64
N ASN A 88 -11.19 -29.37 4.02
CA ASN A 88 -12.37 -29.78 4.79
C ASN A 88 -13.26 -30.76 4.00
N SER A 89 -13.42 -30.54 2.69
CA SER A 89 -14.19 -31.45 1.83
C SER A 89 -13.53 -32.84 1.73
N ALA A 90 -12.19 -32.90 1.63
CA ALA A 90 -11.46 -34.15 1.69
C ALA A 90 -11.61 -34.84 3.05
N ARG A 91 -11.54 -34.07 4.14
CA ARG A 91 -11.74 -34.57 5.52
C ARG A 91 -13.12 -35.20 5.69
N ASP A 92 -14.18 -34.55 5.21
CA ASP A 92 -15.55 -35.08 5.27
C ASP A 92 -15.68 -36.41 4.48
N LEU A 93 -15.08 -36.47 3.29
CA LEU A 93 -15.01 -37.72 2.53
C LEU A 93 -14.20 -38.80 3.28
N MET A 94 -13.09 -38.46 3.92
CA MET A 94 -12.31 -39.43 4.69
C MET A 94 -13.09 -39.99 5.88
N VAL A 95 -13.85 -39.15 6.58
CA VAL A 95 -14.75 -39.58 7.65
C VAL A 95 -15.83 -40.50 7.09
N TRP A 96 -16.43 -40.14 5.95
CA TRP A 96 -17.43 -41.01 5.32
C TRP A 96 -16.80 -42.35 4.92
N GLY A 97 -15.62 -42.36 4.31
CA GLY A 97 -14.92 -43.58 3.88
C GLY A 97 -14.51 -44.52 5.02
N LEU A 98 -14.39 -44.01 6.26
CA LEU A 98 -14.12 -44.82 7.46
C LEU A 98 -15.35 -45.57 7.99
N ASP A 99 -16.56 -45.22 7.54
CA ASP A 99 -17.81 -45.89 7.91
C ASP A 99 -17.80 -47.33 7.37
N ALA A 100 -17.97 -48.29 8.30
CA ALA A 100 -17.94 -49.72 8.01
C ALA A 100 -19.12 -50.19 7.14
N SER A 101 -20.17 -49.37 7.02
CA SER A 101 -21.35 -49.69 6.21
C SER A 101 -21.15 -49.46 4.70
N ASN A 102 -20.09 -48.76 4.28
CA ASN A 102 -19.82 -48.51 2.86
C ASN A 102 -19.43 -49.78 2.11
N THR A 103 -19.96 -49.91 0.89
CA THR A 103 -19.55 -50.97 -0.02
C THR A 103 -18.26 -50.59 -0.77
N GLY A 104 -17.56 -51.57 -1.34
CA GLY A 104 -16.39 -51.30 -2.19
C GLY A 104 -16.72 -50.44 -3.41
N ALA A 105 -17.95 -50.51 -3.94
CA ALA A 105 -18.40 -49.66 -5.03
C ALA A 105 -18.60 -48.20 -4.59
N ASP A 106 -19.14 -47.97 -3.39
CA ASP A 106 -19.30 -46.63 -2.82
C ASP A 106 -17.93 -45.98 -2.57
N LEU A 107 -16.99 -46.74 -2.01
CA LEU A 107 -15.60 -46.29 -1.80
C LEU A 107 -14.89 -45.97 -3.12
N GLY A 108 -15.08 -46.81 -4.14
CA GLY A 108 -14.56 -46.56 -5.49
C GLY A 108 -15.13 -45.30 -6.13
N ALA A 109 -16.39 -44.94 -5.84
CA ALA A 109 -17.00 -43.71 -6.35
C ALA A 109 -16.36 -42.43 -5.76
N MET A 110 -15.76 -42.52 -4.56
CA MET A 110 -15.09 -41.39 -3.90
C MET A 110 -13.77 -40.99 -4.58
N VAL A 111 -13.17 -41.89 -5.37
CA VAL A 111 -11.89 -41.68 -6.07
C VAL A 111 -11.92 -40.41 -6.92
N ASN A 112 -13.00 -40.19 -7.66
CA ASN A 112 -13.15 -39.01 -8.52
C ASN A 112 -13.22 -37.71 -7.70
N SER A 113 -13.90 -37.74 -6.55
CA SER A 113 -14.01 -36.59 -5.65
C SER A 113 -12.67 -36.26 -5.02
N PHE A 114 -11.95 -37.27 -4.49
CA PHE A 114 -10.59 -37.07 -3.93
C PHE A 114 -9.61 -36.57 -4.99
N THR A 115 -9.67 -37.13 -6.21
CA THR A 115 -8.83 -36.68 -7.33
C THR A 115 -9.09 -35.21 -7.65
N SER A 116 -10.36 -34.81 -7.74
CA SER A 116 -10.74 -33.43 -8.03
C SER A 116 -10.27 -32.46 -6.93
N ILE A 117 -10.39 -32.85 -5.66
CA ILE A 117 -9.92 -32.05 -4.53
C ILE A 117 -8.39 -31.92 -4.54
N ARG A 118 -7.66 -33.01 -4.74
CA ARG A 118 -6.19 -33.00 -4.83
C ARG A 118 -5.71 -32.11 -5.97
N ASP A 119 -6.35 -32.22 -7.14
CA ASP A 119 -5.98 -31.44 -8.31
C ASP A 119 -6.32 -29.95 -8.12
N SER A 120 -7.44 -29.63 -7.46
CA SER A 120 -7.79 -28.25 -7.05
C SER A 120 -6.77 -27.65 -6.07
N LEU A 121 -6.33 -28.43 -5.08
CA LEU A 121 -5.30 -28.00 -4.13
C LEU A 121 -3.95 -27.78 -4.82
N PHE A 122 -3.55 -28.69 -5.70
CA PHE A 122 -2.32 -28.56 -6.48
C PHE A 122 -2.35 -27.33 -7.39
N TYR A 123 -3.49 -27.08 -8.06
CA TYR A 123 -3.69 -25.89 -8.88
C TYR A 123 -3.61 -24.62 -8.04
N SER A 124 -4.29 -24.58 -6.89
CA SER A 124 -4.30 -23.43 -5.98
C SER A 124 -2.89 -23.15 -5.43
N ALA A 125 -2.10 -24.18 -5.15
CA ALA A 125 -0.72 -24.06 -4.69
C ALA A 125 0.21 -23.46 -5.75
N ASN A 126 -0.08 -23.73 -7.03
CA ASN A 126 0.70 -23.27 -8.17
C ASN A 126 0.02 -22.12 -8.92
N VAL A 127 -0.85 -21.36 -8.25
CA VAL A 127 -1.50 -20.20 -8.87
C VAL A 127 -0.47 -19.12 -9.25
N LYS A 128 -0.71 -18.50 -10.40
CA LYS A 128 0.11 -17.42 -10.95
C LYS A 128 -0.61 -16.08 -10.83
N ASP A 129 0.16 -15.03 -10.65
CA ASP A 129 -0.34 -13.66 -10.79
C ASP A 129 -0.51 -13.27 -12.27
N GLN A 130 -0.96 -12.03 -12.51
CA GLN A 130 -1.15 -11.49 -13.85
C GLN A 130 0.17 -11.29 -14.64
N GLU A 131 1.30 -11.30 -13.93
CA GLU A 131 2.64 -11.22 -14.53
C GLU A 131 3.22 -12.62 -14.82
N GLY A 132 2.47 -13.70 -14.53
CA GLY A 132 2.88 -15.08 -14.73
C GLY A 132 3.80 -15.64 -13.63
N ARG A 133 3.94 -14.94 -12.51
CA ARG A 133 4.78 -15.33 -11.36
C ARG A 133 3.99 -16.18 -10.38
N PHE A 134 4.63 -17.19 -9.80
CA PHE A 134 4.01 -18.02 -8.76
C PHE A 134 3.88 -17.26 -7.45
N ILE A 135 2.69 -17.35 -6.84
CA ILE A 135 2.35 -16.61 -5.63
C ILE A 135 2.94 -17.27 -4.37
N PHE A 136 2.99 -18.61 -4.34
CA PHE A 136 3.32 -19.41 -3.16
C PHE A 136 4.73 -20.04 -3.17
N SER A 137 5.60 -19.67 -4.10
CA SER A 137 6.97 -20.21 -4.22
C SER A 137 8.03 -19.40 -3.44
N GLY A 138 7.60 -18.55 -2.50
CA GLY A 138 8.50 -17.71 -1.71
C GLY A 138 9.09 -16.56 -2.53
N THR A 139 10.41 -16.51 -2.67
CA THR A 139 11.11 -15.58 -3.59
C THR A 139 11.45 -16.19 -4.94
N ALA A 140 11.27 -17.51 -5.10
CA ALA A 140 11.53 -18.22 -6.35
C ALA A 140 10.32 -18.09 -7.30
N THR A 141 9.98 -16.87 -7.70
CA THR A 141 8.73 -16.57 -8.43
C THR A 141 8.62 -17.20 -9.83
N ASN A 142 9.72 -17.72 -10.36
CA ASN A 142 9.80 -18.32 -11.70
C ASN A 142 9.74 -19.86 -11.68
N SER A 143 9.70 -20.48 -10.51
CA SER A 143 9.56 -21.93 -10.34
C SER A 143 8.24 -22.26 -9.68
N ASP A 144 7.67 -23.41 -10.03
CA ASP A 144 6.49 -23.97 -9.39
C ASP A 144 6.70 -24.04 -7.87
N ALA A 145 5.66 -23.75 -7.09
CA ALA A 145 5.73 -23.90 -5.64
C ALA A 145 5.81 -25.38 -5.27
N ILE A 146 4.99 -26.20 -5.92
CA ILE A 146 4.96 -27.66 -5.77
C ILE A 146 5.15 -28.29 -7.15
N SER A 147 6.15 -29.15 -7.30
CA SER A 147 6.36 -29.93 -8.50
C SER A 147 5.67 -31.30 -8.40
N PHE A 148 5.30 -31.85 -9.56
CA PHE A 148 4.68 -33.17 -9.67
C PHE A 148 5.53 -34.08 -10.56
N ASP A 149 5.92 -35.22 -10.03
CA ASP A 149 6.62 -36.28 -10.77
C ASP A 149 5.73 -37.53 -10.86
N ALA A 150 5.29 -37.85 -12.08
CA ALA A 150 4.45 -39.03 -12.33
C ALA A 150 5.21 -40.36 -12.21
N ALA A 151 6.55 -40.35 -12.33
CA ALA A 151 7.38 -41.54 -12.24
C ALA A 151 7.76 -41.90 -10.80
N ALA A 152 7.60 -40.96 -9.87
CA ALA A 152 7.82 -41.19 -8.45
C ALA A 152 6.76 -42.15 -7.86
N PRO A 153 7.10 -42.90 -6.80
CA PRO A 153 6.15 -43.79 -6.14
C PRO A 153 4.97 -42.99 -5.56
N VAL A 154 3.81 -43.64 -5.49
CA VAL A 154 2.61 -43.10 -4.82
C VAL A 154 2.98 -42.67 -3.40
N GLY A 155 2.54 -41.48 -3.01
CA GLY A 155 2.92 -40.88 -1.72
C GLY A 155 4.26 -40.13 -1.73
N SER A 156 4.93 -39.99 -2.87
CA SER A 156 6.12 -39.14 -3.02
C SER A 156 6.15 -38.37 -4.35
N ARG A 157 5.00 -38.24 -5.02
CA ARG A 157 4.88 -37.57 -6.33
C ARG A 157 4.91 -36.05 -6.25
N TYR A 158 4.55 -35.48 -5.11
CA TYR A 158 4.53 -34.04 -4.88
C TYR A 158 5.74 -33.62 -4.04
N THR A 159 6.48 -32.60 -4.50
CA THR A 159 7.60 -32.04 -3.74
C THR A 159 7.58 -30.52 -3.74
N PHE A 160 7.90 -29.91 -2.60
CA PHE A 160 8.01 -28.45 -2.51
C PHE A 160 9.31 -27.99 -3.19
N SER A 161 9.17 -27.22 -4.26
CA SER A 161 10.29 -26.72 -5.08
C SER A 161 10.52 -25.22 -4.91
N GLY A 162 9.68 -24.56 -4.11
CA GLY A 162 9.83 -23.15 -3.73
C GLY A 162 10.88 -22.93 -2.63
N ASN A 163 10.89 -21.71 -2.07
CA ASN A 163 11.69 -21.40 -0.88
C ASN A 163 10.86 -20.69 0.19
N THR A 164 11.40 -20.60 1.41
CA THR A 164 10.76 -19.96 2.57
C THR A 164 11.27 -18.54 2.83
N ASN A 165 11.97 -17.96 1.85
CA ASN A 165 12.54 -16.61 2.00
C ASN A 165 11.43 -15.56 1.99
N GLN A 166 11.61 -14.49 2.76
CA GLN A 166 10.61 -13.44 2.90
C GLN A 166 10.90 -12.23 2.01
N GLN A 167 9.89 -11.75 1.30
CA GLN A 167 9.91 -10.47 0.59
C GLN A 167 9.35 -9.39 1.49
N LYS A 168 10.21 -8.48 1.94
CA LYS A 168 9.86 -7.38 2.84
C LYS A 168 9.64 -6.08 2.07
N VAL A 169 8.59 -5.35 2.43
CA VAL A 169 8.25 -4.03 1.86
C VAL A 169 8.28 -3.00 2.98
N VAL A 170 8.93 -1.86 2.72
CA VAL A 170 9.00 -0.75 3.67
C VAL A 170 7.65 -0.04 3.72
N VAL A 171 7.02 -0.01 4.88
CA VAL A 171 5.69 0.58 5.11
C VAL A 171 5.72 1.73 6.12
N GLY A 172 6.91 2.04 6.64
CA GLY A 172 7.15 3.14 7.55
C GLY A 172 8.63 3.25 7.89
N ASN A 173 9.00 4.27 8.65
CA ASN A 173 10.38 4.45 9.09
C ASN A 173 10.82 3.29 10.00
N GLY A 174 11.72 2.44 9.50
CA GLY A 174 12.18 1.24 10.21
C GLY A 174 11.16 0.11 10.29
N ILE A 175 10.01 0.21 9.62
CA ILE A 175 8.94 -0.79 9.65
C ILE A 175 8.85 -1.49 8.30
N ASN A 176 9.03 -2.81 8.32
CA ASN A 176 8.96 -3.66 7.15
C ASN A 176 7.85 -4.71 7.33
N GLN A 177 7.06 -4.90 6.29
CA GLN A 177 6.02 -5.93 6.25
C GLN A 177 6.37 -7.00 5.23
N THR A 178 6.22 -8.27 5.61
CA THR A 178 6.36 -9.40 4.68
C THR A 178 5.14 -9.46 3.78
N ALA A 179 5.37 -9.52 2.47
CA ALA A 179 4.32 -9.49 1.45
C ALA A 179 4.10 -10.86 0.77
N ASN A 180 5.04 -11.80 0.88
CA ASN A 180 4.92 -13.14 0.32
C ASN A 180 4.54 -14.18 1.37
N VAL A 181 4.16 -15.36 0.87
CA VAL A 181 3.86 -16.55 1.67
C VAL A 181 4.29 -17.77 0.89
N ASP A 182 4.67 -18.81 1.61
CA ASP A 182 4.93 -20.14 1.06
C ASP A 182 3.87 -21.13 1.55
N VAL A 183 3.72 -22.23 0.82
CA VAL A 183 2.83 -23.37 1.16
C VAL A 183 3.64 -24.62 1.51
N SER A 184 4.83 -24.44 2.10
CA SER A 184 5.65 -25.58 2.54
C SER A 184 4.85 -26.47 3.49
N GLY A 185 4.95 -27.79 3.28
CA GLY A 185 4.20 -28.82 4.02
C GLY A 185 2.92 -29.27 3.31
N LEU A 186 2.38 -28.49 2.37
CA LEU A 186 1.20 -28.90 1.60
C LEU A 186 1.51 -30.09 0.67
N GLU A 187 2.75 -30.24 0.22
CA GLU A 187 3.21 -31.39 -0.55
C GLU A 187 3.05 -32.71 0.21
N THR A 188 3.25 -32.71 1.53
CA THR A 188 3.04 -33.89 2.37
C THR A 188 1.56 -34.29 2.36
N TYR A 189 0.66 -33.32 2.46
CA TYR A 189 -0.77 -33.58 2.40
C TYR A 189 -1.23 -34.07 1.01
N LEU A 190 -0.72 -33.47 -0.07
CA LEU A 190 -0.99 -33.93 -1.43
C LEU A 190 -0.55 -35.39 -1.65
N ASN A 191 0.63 -35.76 -1.13
CA ASN A 191 1.12 -37.14 -1.14
C ASN A 191 0.23 -38.09 -0.30
N GLN A 192 -0.31 -37.61 0.81
CA GLN A 192 -1.24 -38.39 1.63
C GLN A 192 -2.58 -38.62 0.90
N LEU A 193 -3.14 -37.59 0.25
CA LEU A 193 -4.32 -37.73 -0.61
C LEU A 193 -4.06 -38.70 -1.76
N ASP A 194 -2.86 -38.63 -2.34
CA ASP A 194 -2.45 -39.50 -3.42
C ASP A 194 -2.41 -40.98 -3.02
N THR A 195 -1.95 -41.26 -1.80
CA THR A 195 -1.95 -42.60 -1.20
C THR A 195 -3.39 -43.08 -0.95
N THR A 196 -4.25 -42.22 -0.39
CA THR A 196 -5.67 -42.53 -0.18
C THR A 196 -6.39 -42.86 -1.49
N ILE A 197 -6.12 -42.11 -2.56
CA ILE A 197 -6.68 -42.35 -3.90
C ILE A 197 -6.24 -43.71 -4.43
N ALA A 198 -4.95 -44.06 -4.28
CA ALA A 198 -4.43 -45.35 -4.73
C ALA A 198 -5.06 -46.53 -3.97
N GLU A 199 -5.18 -46.42 -2.65
CA GLU A 199 -5.84 -47.44 -1.81
C GLU A 199 -7.32 -47.59 -2.15
N LEU A 200 -8.05 -46.48 -2.38
CA LEU A 200 -9.46 -46.53 -2.80
C LEU A 200 -9.67 -47.14 -4.19
N SER A 201 -8.65 -47.08 -5.05
CA SER A 201 -8.69 -47.64 -6.40
C SER A 201 -8.29 -49.11 -6.46
N ALA A 202 -7.84 -49.70 -5.35
CA ALA A 202 -7.41 -51.10 -5.32
C ALA A 202 -8.59 -52.07 -5.50
N PRO A 203 -8.41 -53.18 -6.23
CA PRO A 203 -9.49 -54.15 -6.43
C PRO A 203 -9.82 -54.90 -5.14
N GLY A 204 -11.11 -55.13 -4.89
CA GLY A 204 -11.58 -55.93 -3.74
C GLY A 204 -11.53 -55.21 -2.40
N ILE A 205 -11.39 -53.88 -2.39
CA ILE A 205 -11.41 -53.10 -1.16
C ILE A 205 -12.76 -53.17 -0.43
N THR A 206 -12.67 -53.16 0.88
CA THR A 206 -13.79 -53.00 1.81
C THR A 206 -13.43 -51.94 2.85
N ALA A 207 -14.42 -51.37 3.53
CA ALA A 207 -14.20 -50.38 4.60
C ALA A 207 -13.36 -50.93 5.79
N SER A 208 -13.20 -52.25 5.89
CA SER A 208 -12.39 -52.94 6.89
C SER A 208 -10.95 -53.22 6.45
N THR A 209 -10.58 -52.88 5.21
CA THR A 209 -9.23 -53.16 4.68
C THR A 209 -8.18 -52.38 5.47
N PRO A 210 -7.19 -53.04 6.11
CA PRO A 210 -6.25 -52.35 7.01
C PRO A 210 -5.44 -51.24 6.34
N SER A 211 -5.00 -51.43 5.09
CA SER A 211 -4.24 -50.42 4.34
C SER A 211 -5.07 -49.17 4.04
N LEU A 212 -6.31 -49.36 3.57
CA LEU A 212 -7.25 -48.26 3.33
C LEU A 212 -7.55 -47.48 4.62
N ARG A 213 -7.82 -48.17 5.72
CA ARG A 213 -8.07 -47.52 7.02
C ARG A 213 -6.86 -46.71 7.48
N ALA A 214 -5.66 -47.26 7.34
CA ALA A 214 -4.42 -46.55 7.66
C ALA A 214 -4.24 -45.30 6.79
N ALA A 215 -4.50 -45.38 5.48
CA ALA A 215 -4.39 -44.25 4.56
C ALA A 215 -5.43 -43.15 4.88
N LEU A 216 -6.68 -43.53 5.17
CA LEU A 216 -7.74 -42.60 5.58
C LEU A 216 -7.42 -41.92 6.91
N THR A 217 -6.96 -42.66 7.92
CA THR A 217 -6.57 -42.08 9.22
C THR A 217 -5.39 -41.12 9.07
N ALA A 218 -4.33 -41.52 8.37
CA ALA A 218 -3.20 -40.63 8.10
C ALA A 218 -3.59 -39.43 7.22
N GLY A 219 -4.58 -39.59 6.34
CA GLY A 219 -5.22 -38.49 5.60
C GLY A 219 -5.95 -37.49 6.50
N LEU A 220 -6.66 -37.97 7.52
CA LEU A 220 -7.31 -37.11 8.51
C LEU A 220 -6.28 -36.35 9.34
N ASP A 221 -5.26 -37.03 9.86
CA ASP A 221 -4.17 -36.41 10.59
C ASP A 221 -3.45 -35.37 9.73
N GLY A 222 -3.19 -35.70 8.47
CA GLY A 222 -2.62 -34.78 7.49
C GLY A 222 -3.53 -33.59 7.18
N SER A 223 -4.85 -33.78 7.17
CA SER A 223 -5.83 -32.69 6.98
C SER A 223 -5.76 -31.71 8.14
N ASP A 224 -5.70 -32.21 9.38
CA ASP A 224 -5.61 -31.38 10.58
C ASP A 224 -4.27 -30.60 10.62
N VAL A 225 -3.16 -31.24 10.22
CA VAL A 225 -1.85 -30.56 10.08
C VAL A 225 -1.89 -29.47 9.00
N ALA A 226 -2.43 -29.78 7.82
CA ALA A 226 -2.52 -28.84 6.70
C ALA A 226 -3.43 -27.65 7.04
N LEU A 227 -4.59 -27.91 7.66
CA LEU A 227 -5.50 -26.86 8.14
C LEU A 227 -4.83 -25.98 9.18
N GLY A 228 -4.09 -26.57 10.13
CA GLY A 228 -3.33 -25.81 11.13
C GLY A 228 -2.29 -24.89 10.50
N ALA A 229 -1.51 -25.41 9.53
CA ALA A 229 -0.51 -24.62 8.81
C ALA A 229 -1.15 -23.46 8.02
N ILE A 230 -2.19 -23.73 7.23
CA ILE A 230 -2.87 -22.71 6.42
C ILE A 230 -3.58 -21.69 7.30
N SER A 231 -4.28 -22.12 8.35
CA SER A 231 -4.98 -21.22 9.27
C SER A 231 -4.01 -20.31 10.02
N SER A 232 -2.82 -20.81 10.38
CA SER A 232 -1.76 -19.97 10.94
C SER A 232 -1.34 -18.87 9.96
N LYS A 233 -1.15 -19.19 8.67
CA LYS A 233 -0.81 -18.18 7.65
C LYS A 233 -1.92 -17.15 7.46
N ILE A 234 -3.18 -17.57 7.46
CA ILE A 234 -4.35 -16.67 7.40
C ILE A 234 -4.39 -15.75 8.64
N ALA A 235 -4.13 -16.29 9.83
CA ALA A 235 -4.06 -15.50 11.06
C ALA A 235 -2.92 -14.47 11.02
N ASP A 236 -1.75 -14.85 10.51
CA ASP A 236 -0.62 -13.93 10.30
C ASP A 236 -1.00 -12.80 9.34
N PHE A 237 -1.76 -13.08 8.28
CA PHE A 237 -2.27 -12.07 7.36
C PHE A 237 -3.29 -11.14 8.00
N GLY A 238 -4.22 -11.67 8.82
CA GLY A 238 -5.15 -10.85 9.58
C GLY A 238 -4.41 -9.89 10.51
N GLY A 239 -3.37 -10.37 11.21
CA GLY A 239 -2.49 -9.54 12.02
C GLY A 239 -1.78 -8.45 11.21
N ALA A 240 -1.18 -8.83 10.07
CA ALA A 240 -0.53 -7.89 9.17
C ALA A 240 -1.48 -6.83 8.61
N GLN A 241 -2.70 -7.20 8.22
CA GLN A 241 -3.71 -6.27 7.72
C GLN A 241 -4.09 -5.22 8.78
N ASN A 242 -4.25 -5.62 10.04
CA ASN A 242 -4.53 -4.71 11.15
C ASN A 242 -3.38 -3.71 11.38
N ILE A 243 -2.13 -4.19 11.32
CA ILE A 243 -0.94 -3.34 11.43
C ILE A 243 -0.90 -2.34 10.26
N LEU A 244 -1.10 -2.82 9.03
CA LEU A 244 -1.09 -1.98 7.83
C LEU A 244 -2.19 -0.92 7.85
N ALA A 245 -3.40 -1.26 8.32
CA ALA A 245 -4.49 -0.30 8.50
C ALA A 245 -4.10 0.79 9.50
N THR A 246 -3.60 0.40 10.67
CA THR A 246 -3.14 1.33 11.71
C THR A 246 -2.03 2.26 11.19
N LEU A 247 -1.06 1.72 10.44
CA LEU A 247 0.02 2.50 9.84
C LEU A 247 -0.52 3.47 8.78
N ASN A 248 -1.46 3.04 7.94
CA ASN A 248 -2.07 3.91 6.94
C ASN A 248 -2.84 5.08 7.57
N ASP A 249 -3.53 4.84 8.68
CA ASP A 249 -4.23 5.89 9.42
C ASP A 249 -3.25 6.87 10.05
N ASN A 250 -2.17 6.37 10.66
CA ASN A 250 -1.08 7.21 11.18
C ASN A 250 -0.44 8.08 10.08
N HIS A 251 -0.11 7.49 8.92
CA HIS A 251 0.42 8.23 7.77
C HIS A 251 -0.57 9.26 7.25
N THR A 252 -1.87 8.97 7.27
CA THR A 252 -2.92 9.92 6.90
C THR A 252 -2.99 11.09 7.87
N ASN A 253 -2.83 10.85 9.17
CA ASN A 253 -2.77 11.90 10.18
C ASN A 253 -1.50 12.77 10.04
N VAL A 254 -0.34 12.17 9.76
CA VAL A 254 0.90 12.91 9.48
C VAL A 254 0.74 13.76 8.23
N SER A 255 0.21 13.20 7.15
CA SER A 255 -0.07 13.93 5.91
C SER A 255 -1.01 15.12 6.12
N LEU A 256 -2.07 14.93 6.91
CA LEU A 256 -2.97 16.02 7.29
C LEU A 256 -2.24 17.11 8.09
N SER A 257 -1.41 16.73 9.07
CA SER A 257 -0.62 17.67 9.86
C SER A 257 0.36 18.46 8.99
N ASN A 258 1.04 17.79 8.06
CA ASN A 258 1.91 18.42 7.07
C ASN A 258 1.14 19.40 6.19
N GLY A 259 -0.03 19.01 5.69
CA GLY A 259 -0.91 19.86 4.89
C GLY A 259 -1.34 21.13 5.63
N ILE A 260 -1.72 21.02 6.91
CA ILE A 260 -2.05 22.18 7.75
C ILE A 260 -0.82 23.09 7.92
N ALA A 261 0.35 22.53 8.22
CA ALA A 261 1.58 23.30 8.38
C ALA A 261 2.00 24.00 7.08
N LEU A 262 1.87 23.32 5.93
CA LEU A 262 2.12 23.90 4.60
C LEU A 262 1.17 25.06 4.30
N ILE A 263 -0.11 24.94 4.68
CA ILE A 263 -1.08 26.03 4.54
C ILE A 263 -0.67 27.22 5.42
N GLN A 264 -0.39 26.99 6.71
CA GLN A 264 -0.03 28.06 7.65
C GLN A 264 1.27 28.78 7.27
N LEU A 265 2.24 28.07 6.71
CA LEU A 265 3.53 28.63 6.32
C LEU A 265 3.51 29.25 4.91
N GLY A 266 2.72 28.68 3.99
CA GLY A 266 2.80 28.97 2.56
C GLY A 266 1.62 29.75 1.98
N LYS A 267 0.46 29.80 2.63
CA LYS A 267 -0.72 30.50 2.11
C LYS A 267 -0.79 31.95 2.54
N LEU A 268 -1.28 32.78 1.63
CA LEU A 268 -1.47 34.21 1.87
C LEU A 268 -2.67 34.43 2.80
N ASP A 269 -2.49 35.29 3.81
CA ASP A 269 -3.62 35.87 4.52
C ASP A 269 -4.21 37.00 3.66
N TYR A 270 -5.34 36.73 3.03
CA TYR A 270 -6.01 37.69 2.15
C TYR A 270 -6.51 38.94 2.88
N ALA A 271 -6.83 38.85 4.18
CA ALA A 271 -7.30 40.00 4.95
C ALA A 271 -6.14 40.96 5.24
N GLU A 272 -4.99 40.42 5.64
CA GLU A 272 -3.76 41.19 5.81
C GLU A 272 -3.30 41.79 4.48
N ALA A 273 -3.22 40.98 3.42
CA ALA A 273 -2.80 41.43 2.08
C ALA A 273 -3.71 42.51 1.51
N ALA A 274 -5.03 42.40 1.68
CA ALA A 274 -5.97 43.44 1.25
C ALA A 274 -5.79 44.75 2.03
N THR A 275 -5.48 44.67 3.32
CA THR A 275 -5.19 45.83 4.16
C THR A 275 -3.90 46.52 3.72
N GLU A 276 -2.84 45.75 3.47
CA GLU A 276 -1.56 46.27 2.96
C GLU A 276 -1.71 46.89 1.58
N LEU A 277 -2.41 46.24 0.66
CA LEU A 277 -2.71 46.76 -0.67
C LEU A 277 -3.48 48.09 -0.60
N GLY A 278 -4.49 48.17 0.27
CA GLY A 278 -5.21 49.41 0.55
C GLY A 278 -4.30 50.53 1.06
N GLY A 279 -3.37 50.19 1.96
CA GLY A 279 -2.35 51.11 2.48
C GLY A 279 -1.41 51.65 1.39
N TYR A 280 -0.88 50.78 0.52
CA TYR A 280 -0.03 51.19 -0.60
C TYR A 280 -0.79 52.08 -1.59
N ASN A 281 -2.04 51.75 -1.92
CA ASN A 281 -2.88 52.55 -2.81
C ASN A 281 -3.20 53.93 -2.22
N LEU A 282 -3.50 54.00 -0.91
CA LEU A 282 -3.71 55.27 -0.20
C LEU A 282 -2.43 56.12 -0.18
N ALA A 283 -1.28 55.50 0.07
CA ALA A 283 0.02 56.18 0.05
C ALA A 283 0.39 56.70 -1.35
N LEU A 284 0.06 55.94 -2.41
CA LEU A 284 0.17 56.37 -3.81
C LEU A 284 -0.71 57.60 -4.07
N GLU A 285 -1.98 57.56 -3.70
CA GLU A 285 -2.90 58.69 -3.86
C GLU A 285 -2.42 59.94 -3.12
N ALA A 286 -1.96 59.77 -1.86
CA ALA A 286 -1.40 60.85 -1.06
C ALA A 286 -0.12 61.43 -1.69
N SER A 287 0.77 60.58 -2.20
CA SER A 287 2.01 60.98 -2.88
C SER A 287 1.72 61.78 -4.16
N TYR A 288 0.72 61.37 -4.96
CA TYR A 288 0.28 62.13 -6.12
C TYR A 288 -0.29 63.50 -5.74
N LYS A 289 -1.11 63.58 -4.68
CA LYS A 289 -1.65 64.86 -4.17
C LYS A 289 -0.54 65.77 -3.65
N ALA A 290 0.44 65.23 -2.94
CA ALA A 290 1.60 65.98 -2.46
C ALA A 290 2.46 66.50 -3.62
N TYR A 291 2.73 65.66 -4.62
CA TYR A 291 3.43 66.06 -5.84
C TYR A 291 2.71 67.17 -6.58
N ALA A 292 1.39 67.05 -6.77
CA ALA A 292 0.59 68.09 -7.40
C ALA A 292 0.74 69.44 -6.66
N LYS A 293 0.62 69.45 -5.32
CA LYS A 293 0.79 70.66 -4.50
C LYS A 293 2.20 71.23 -4.58
N VAL A 294 3.25 70.41 -4.49
CA VAL A 294 4.65 70.86 -4.53
C VAL A 294 5.03 71.35 -5.93
N SER A 295 4.54 70.72 -6.99
CA SER A 295 4.74 71.19 -8.37
C SER A 295 4.03 72.52 -8.64
N GLY A 296 2.93 72.80 -7.94
CA GLY A 296 2.21 74.08 -7.98
C GLY A 296 2.87 75.21 -7.18
N LEU A 297 3.79 74.88 -6.25
CA LEU A 297 4.65 75.85 -5.55
C LEU A 297 5.82 76.26 -6.44
N SER A 298 5.51 76.93 -7.56
CA SER A 298 6.52 77.64 -8.34
C SER A 298 6.91 78.93 -7.62
N LEU A 299 8.22 79.25 -7.58
CA LEU A 299 8.72 80.52 -7.03
C LEU A 299 8.14 81.76 -7.76
N PHE A 300 7.50 81.56 -8.92
CA PHE A 300 6.77 82.58 -9.67
C PHE A 300 5.38 82.93 -9.11
N ASN A 301 4.85 82.16 -8.16
CA ASN A 301 3.56 82.47 -7.52
C ASN A 301 3.71 83.35 -6.25
N VAL A 302 4.94 83.68 -5.85
CA VAL A 302 5.26 84.48 -4.64
C VAL A 302 5.99 85.80 -4.99
N LEU A 303 6.26 86.05 -6.27
CA LEU A 303 6.78 87.31 -6.82
C LEU A 303 5.68 88.01 -7.61
#